data_AF-A0A7S0HKD1-F1
#
_entry.id   AF-A0A7S0HKD1-F1
#
_cell.length_a   1.000
_cell.length_b   1.000
_cell.length_c   1.000
_cell.angle_alpha   90.00
_cell.angle_beta   90.00
_cell.angle_gamma   90.00
#
_symmetry.space_group_name_H-M   'P 1'
#
loop_
_entity.id
_entity.type
_entity.pdbx_description
1 polymer ?
#
loop_
_entity_poly.entity_id
_entity_poly.type
_entity_poly.pdbx_seq_one_letter_code
_entity_poly.pdbx_strand_id
1 'polypeptide(L)'
;EKERDRERERDKEKDDKEEEKDGDQGKEKEKKDDSQDGEKESKTPRSAEKTDIRSRNRRMFGNLLGQLQKAKKQEEDISKSQIMQKRHELEVKVETKAKENSEKLKEEFKIQQREERRKNLEKIREIRSKQQEMLHQLSLVRAKKQSKLESKFIRTKAEPHIYWIPKDTQLEKFEKMIKETEESLEK
;
A
#
# COMPACT_ATOMS: atom_id res chain seq x y z
N GLU A 1 -12.61 16.49 -7.80
CA GLU A 1 -11.80 15.30 -8.16
C GLU A 1 -10.49 15.20 -7.39
N LYS A 2 -9.69 16.28 -7.28
CA LYS A 2 -8.39 16.30 -6.56
C LYS A 2 -8.43 16.01 -5.04
N GLU A 3 -9.58 16.12 -4.38
CA GLU A 3 -9.72 15.79 -2.95
C GLU A 3 -9.91 14.30 -2.70
N ARG A 4 -10.57 13.57 -3.60
CA ARG A 4 -10.87 12.14 -3.43
C ARG A 4 -9.64 11.25 -3.58
N ASP A 5 -8.65 11.73 -4.32
CA ASP A 5 -7.38 11.02 -4.51
C ASP A 5 -6.44 11.19 -3.29
N ARG A 6 -6.59 12.28 -2.51
CA ARG A 6 -5.81 12.51 -1.28
C ARG A 6 -6.33 11.74 -0.08
N GLU A 7 -7.63 11.40 -0.05
CA GLU A 7 -8.20 10.50 0.97
C GLU A 7 -7.71 9.06 0.78
N ARG A 8 -7.67 8.58 -0.48
CA ARG A 8 -7.21 7.21 -0.80
C ARG A 8 -5.72 6.95 -0.54
N GLU A 9 -4.89 7.99 -0.53
CA GLU A 9 -3.48 7.88 -0.15
C GLU A 9 -3.30 7.84 1.38
N ARG A 10 -4.15 8.51 2.16
CA ARG A 10 -4.08 8.46 3.64
C ARG A 10 -4.58 7.15 4.22
N ASP A 11 -5.55 6.51 3.57
CA ASP A 11 -6.09 5.23 4.04
C ASP A 11 -5.10 4.08 3.81
N LYS A 12 -4.22 4.17 2.79
CA LYS A 12 -3.17 3.18 2.54
C LYS A 12 -1.95 3.30 3.46
N GLU A 13 -1.68 4.49 4.01
CA GLU A 13 -0.60 4.68 5.00
C GLU A 13 -0.99 4.26 6.43
N LYS A 14 -2.28 4.01 6.70
CA LYS A 14 -2.77 3.56 8.00
C LYS A 14 -2.72 2.04 8.18
N ASP A 15 -2.92 1.27 7.12
CA ASP A 15 -2.96 -0.19 7.20
C ASP A 15 -1.55 -0.83 7.35
N ASP A 16 -0.47 -0.13 6.97
CA ASP A 16 0.91 -0.66 7.09
C ASP A 16 1.57 -0.39 8.46
N LYS A 17 0.86 0.18 9.44
CA LYS A 17 1.40 0.55 10.77
C LYS A 17 0.87 -0.25 11.96
N GLU A 18 -0.04 -1.21 11.75
CA GLU A 18 -0.70 -1.95 12.85
C GLU A 18 -0.32 -3.44 12.98
N GLU A 19 0.78 -3.91 12.38
CA GLU A 19 1.22 -5.31 12.54
C GLU A 19 2.65 -5.51 13.07
N GLU A 20 3.12 -4.70 14.02
CA GLU A 20 4.24 -5.12 14.89
C GLU A 20 4.17 -4.45 16.26
N LYS A 21 3.42 -5.04 17.19
CA LYS A 21 3.67 -4.94 18.65
C LYS A 21 2.73 -5.86 19.40
N ASP A 22 3.23 -7.02 19.82
CA ASP A 22 2.85 -7.77 21.03
C ASP A 22 3.65 -9.10 21.04
N GLY A 23 4.40 -9.51 22.05
CA GLY A 23 4.72 -8.89 23.32
C GLY A 23 5.99 -9.49 23.94
N ASP A 24 6.72 -8.67 24.65
CA ASP A 24 7.67 -9.08 25.69
C ASP A 24 7.69 -7.95 26.73
N GLN A 25 7.38 -8.30 27.99
CA GLN A 25 7.83 -7.69 29.25
C GLN A 25 6.75 -7.74 30.35
N GLY A 26 6.67 -8.90 31.01
CA GLY A 26 6.17 -8.99 32.38
C GLY A 26 7.34 -8.85 33.37
N LYS A 27 7.72 -7.63 33.74
CA LYS A 27 8.55 -7.35 34.93
C LYS A 27 7.73 -6.52 35.90
N GLU A 28 7.01 -7.20 36.79
CA GLU A 28 6.38 -6.56 37.95
C GLU A 28 7.46 -6.15 38.95
N LYS A 29 7.45 -4.85 39.29
CA LYS A 29 8.27 -4.24 40.33
C LYS A 29 7.63 -4.49 41.70
N GLU A 30 8.47 -4.92 42.62
CA GLU A 30 8.24 -4.98 44.05
C GLU A 30 7.60 -3.70 44.60
N LYS A 31 6.51 -3.86 45.36
CA LYS A 31 6.12 -2.92 46.41
C LYS A 31 6.42 -3.58 47.75
N LYS A 32 7.26 -2.91 48.53
CA LYS A 32 7.50 -3.19 49.94
C LYS A 32 6.28 -2.71 50.74
N ASP A 33 5.66 -3.62 51.47
CA ASP A 33 4.86 -3.27 52.63
C ASP A 33 5.52 -3.86 53.87
N ASP A 34 5.78 -2.96 54.82
CA ASP A 34 6.38 -3.16 56.12
C ASP A 34 5.26 -3.57 57.10
N SER A 35 5.40 -4.72 57.74
CA SER A 35 4.53 -5.15 58.84
C SER A 35 5.30 -6.14 59.70
N GLN A 36 5.83 -5.63 60.81
CA GLN A 36 6.27 -6.41 61.95
C GLN A 36 5.07 -7.13 62.59
N ASP A 37 5.19 -8.44 62.81
CA ASP A 37 5.13 -9.08 64.14
C ASP A 37 4.80 -10.57 64.04
N GLY A 38 5.49 -11.36 64.86
CA GLY A 38 5.11 -12.75 65.11
C GLY A 38 6.30 -13.68 65.30
N GLU A 39 6.97 -13.56 66.44
CA GLU A 39 7.82 -14.62 66.98
C GLU A 39 7.07 -15.95 67.00
N LYS A 40 7.54 -16.92 66.21
CA LYS A 40 7.30 -18.35 66.45
C LYS A 40 8.62 -19.10 66.29
N GLU A 41 9.37 -19.14 67.38
CA GLU A 41 10.44 -20.11 67.56
C GLU A 41 9.86 -21.53 67.40
N SER A 42 10.10 -22.15 66.25
CA SER A 42 9.91 -23.58 66.09
C SER A 42 11.16 -24.30 66.61
N LYS A 43 11.11 -24.70 67.88
CA LYS A 43 12.04 -25.67 68.47
C LYS A 43 11.84 -27.03 67.81
N THR A 44 12.55 -27.30 66.72
CA THR A 44 12.74 -28.68 66.21
C THR A 44 14.02 -29.26 66.83
N PRO A 45 13.98 -30.46 67.42
CA PRO A 45 15.21 -31.14 67.85
C PRO A 45 15.99 -31.60 66.61
N ARG A 46 17.30 -31.79 66.76
CA ARG A 46 18.26 -32.43 65.83
C ARG A 46 18.90 -31.53 64.77
N SER A 47 19.99 -30.89 65.19
CA SER A 47 20.98 -30.18 64.37
C SER A 47 21.83 -31.09 63.46
N ALA A 48 21.58 -32.40 63.39
CA ALA A 48 22.38 -33.36 62.63
C ALA A 48 21.80 -33.75 61.25
N GLU A 49 20.48 -33.69 61.02
CA GLU A 49 19.87 -34.04 59.71
C GLU A 49 19.81 -32.86 58.73
N LYS A 50 19.66 -31.63 59.23
CA LYS A 50 19.61 -30.41 58.39
C LYS A 50 20.96 -30.07 57.75
N THR A 51 22.06 -30.46 58.41
CA THR A 51 23.43 -30.30 57.88
C THR A 51 23.66 -31.23 56.70
N ASP A 52 23.12 -32.45 56.75
CA ASP A 52 23.25 -33.44 55.68
C ASP A 52 22.44 -33.05 54.42
N ILE A 53 21.21 -32.55 54.58
CA ILE A 53 20.40 -32.03 53.45
C ILE A 53 21.06 -30.79 52.81
N ARG A 54 21.59 -29.85 53.61
CA ARG A 54 22.33 -28.69 53.08
C ARG A 54 23.61 -29.11 52.36
N SER A 55 24.33 -30.08 52.91
CA SER A 55 25.54 -30.66 52.30
C SER A 55 25.21 -31.31 50.96
N ARG A 56 24.16 -32.13 50.92
CA ARG A 56 23.66 -32.77 49.70
C ARG A 56 23.22 -31.76 48.64
N ASN A 57 22.44 -30.75 49.00
CA ASN A 57 21.99 -29.72 48.05
C ASN A 57 23.15 -28.89 47.50
N ARG A 58 24.12 -28.51 48.34
CA ARG A 58 25.34 -27.82 47.91
C ARG A 58 26.15 -28.67 46.94
N ARG A 59 26.24 -29.98 47.19
CA ARG A 59 26.93 -30.93 46.32
C ARG A 59 26.18 -31.17 45.00
N MET A 60 24.85 -31.26 45.02
CA MET A 60 24.03 -31.41 43.81
C MET A 60 24.08 -30.14 42.95
N PHE A 61 23.93 -28.95 43.53
CA PHE A 61 24.08 -27.69 42.80
C PHE A 61 25.50 -27.48 42.27
N GLY A 62 26.53 -27.83 43.04
CA GLY A 62 27.92 -27.79 42.59
C GLY A 62 28.18 -28.73 41.40
N ASN A 63 27.64 -29.94 41.44
CA ASN A 63 27.71 -30.89 40.33
C ASN A 63 26.99 -30.38 39.08
N LEU A 64 25.80 -29.80 39.24
CA LEU A 64 25.01 -29.25 38.13
C LEU A 64 25.70 -28.04 37.49
N LEU A 65 26.21 -27.11 38.30
CA LEU A 65 26.96 -25.96 37.82
C LEU A 65 28.25 -26.38 37.10
N GLY A 66 28.92 -27.42 37.61
CA GLY A 66 30.08 -28.02 36.96
C GLY A 66 29.76 -28.67 35.62
N GLN A 67 28.60 -29.32 35.48
CA GLN A 67 28.13 -29.87 34.20
C GLN A 67 27.75 -28.77 33.20
N LEU A 68 27.07 -27.71 33.65
CA LEU A 68 26.76 -26.53 32.82
C LEU A 68 28.03 -25.84 32.31
N GLN A 69 29.05 -25.69 33.16
CA GLN A 69 30.34 -25.15 32.74
C GLN A 69 31.05 -26.06 31.71
N LYS A 70 30.95 -27.39 31.86
CA LYS A 70 31.50 -28.34 30.88
C LYS A 70 30.75 -28.30 29.55
N ALA A 71 29.42 -28.25 29.59
CA ALA A 71 28.59 -28.12 28.40
C ALA A 71 28.92 -26.83 27.63
N LYS A 72 29.07 -25.70 28.35
CA LYS A 72 29.47 -24.43 27.76
C LYS A 72 30.84 -24.50 27.08
N LYS A 73 31.84 -25.13 27.72
CA LYS A 73 33.18 -25.31 27.11
C LYS A 73 33.12 -26.20 25.87
N GLN A 74 32.36 -27.29 25.92
CA GLN A 74 32.16 -28.17 24.78
C GLN A 74 31.50 -27.44 23.61
N GLU A 75 30.50 -26.60 23.88
CA GLU A 75 29.85 -25.77 22.87
C GLU A 75 30.82 -24.75 22.26
N GLU A 76 31.66 -24.11 23.07
CA GLU A 76 32.71 -23.22 22.59
C GLU A 76 33.75 -23.96 21.73
N ASP A 77 34.15 -25.17 22.10
CA ASP A 77 35.12 -25.98 21.35
C ASP A 77 34.52 -26.50 20.03
N ILE A 78 33.24 -26.88 20.04
CA ILE A 78 32.48 -27.23 18.83
C ILE A 78 32.34 -26.01 17.93
N SER A 79 32.09 -24.82 18.49
CA SER A 79 32.00 -23.57 17.74
C SER A 79 33.34 -23.14 17.13
N LYS A 80 34.43 -23.34 17.87
CA LYS A 80 35.81 -23.08 17.41
C LYS A 80 36.33 -24.16 16.45
N SER A 81 35.62 -25.29 16.33
CA SER A 81 35.97 -26.34 15.37
C SER A 81 35.93 -25.78 13.95
N GLN A 82 37.02 -26.00 13.21
CA GLN A 82 37.15 -25.53 11.82
C GLN A 82 36.03 -26.03 10.91
N ILE A 83 35.43 -27.18 11.21
CA ILE A 83 34.30 -27.74 10.46
C ILE A 83 33.04 -26.90 10.67
N MET A 84 32.78 -26.47 11.91
CA MET A 84 31.62 -25.65 12.26
C MET A 84 31.75 -24.25 11.68
N GLN A 85 32.95 -23.66 11.72
CA GLN A 85 33.24 -22.38 11.07
C GLN A 85 33.06 -22.44 9.55
N LYS A 86 33.59 -23.47 8.88
CA LYS A 86 33.40 -23.65 7.43
C LYS A 86 31.94 -23.85 7.06
N ARG A 87 31.19 -24.62 7.86
CA ARG A 87 29.75 -24.79 7.66
C ARG A 87 29.01 -23.46 7.81
N HIS A 88 29.32 -22.69 8.83
CA HIS A 88 28.74 -21.37 9.04
C HIS A 88 29.06 -20.42 7.88
N GLU A 89 30.31 -20.37 7.42
CA GLU A 89 30.69 -19.56 6.25
C GLU A 89 29.94 -19.98 4.97
N LEU A 90 29.73 -21.27 4.77
CA LEU A 90 28.95 -21.78 3.63
C LEU A 90 27.47 -21.40 3.77
N GLU A 91 26.88 -21.55 4.95
CA GLU A 91 25.50 -21.15 5.23
C GLU A 91 25.29 -19.65 4.97
N VAL A 92 26.20 -18.79 5.47
CA VAL A 92 26.16 -17.35 5.21
C VAL A 92 26.27 -17.05 3.71
N LYS A 93 27.21 -17.67 2.99
CA LYS A 93 27.37 -17.45 1.54
C LYS A 93 26.15 -17.92 0.72
N VAL A 94 25.49 -18.98 1.16
CA VAL A 94 24.25 -19.45 0.52
C VAL A 94 23.11 -18.48 0.79
N GLU A 95 23.00 -18.00 2.04
CA GLU A 95 21.98 -17.04 2.43
C GLU A 95 22.14 -15.69 1.71
N THR A 96 23.36 -15.16 1.59
CA THR A 96 23.61 -13.92 0.85
C THR A 96 23.23 -14.06 -0.62
N LYS A 97 23.62 -15.16 -1.28
CA LYS A 97 23.24 -15.43 -2.67
C LYS A 97 21.74 -15.58 -2.84
N ALA A 98 21.06 -16.22 -1.89
CA ALA A 98 19.61 -16.35 -1.92
C ALA A 98 18.92 -14.97 -1.78
N LYS A 99 19.41 -14.11 -0.90
CA LYS A 99 18.93 -12.72 -0.74
C LYS A 99 19.14 -11.91 -2.00
N GLU A 100 20.36 -11.90 -2.56
CA GLU A 100 20.67 -11.18 -3.81
C GLU A 100 19.78 -11.63 -4.97
N ASN A 101 19.55 -12.94 -5.12
CA ASN A 101 18.67 -13.46 -6.17
C ASN A 101 17.21 -13.06 -5.95
N SER A 102 16.74 -13.07 -4.70
CA SER A 102 15.39 -12.60 -4.36
C SER A 102 15.23 -11.11 -4.64
N GLU A 103 16.23 -10.29 -4.33
CA GLU A 103 16.22 -8.86 -4.59
C GLU A 103 16.20 -8.56 -6.09
N LYS A 104 17.04 -9.23 -6.88
CA LYS A 104 17.02 -9.12 -8.35
C LYS A 104 15.66 -9.46 -8.94
N LEU A 105 15.03 -10.56 -8.50
CA LEU A 105 13.68 -10.93 -8.94
C LEU A 105 12.63 -9.86 -8.57
N LYS A 106 12.72 -9.28 -7.37
CA LYS A 106 11.83 -8.18 -6.95
C LYS A 106 12.03 -6.94 -7.82
N GLU A 107 13.27 -6.62 -8.18
CA GLU A 107 13.58 -5.49 -9.06
C GLU A 107 13.06 -5.71 -10.48
N GLU A 108 13.30 -6.89 -11.05
CA GLU A 108 12.77 -7.27 -12.37
C GLU A 108 11.25 -7.18 -12.41
N PHE A 109 10.57 -7.72 -11.40
CA PHE A 109 9.12 -7.63 -11.29
C PHE A 109 8.64 -6.17 -11.21
N LYS A 110 9.30 -5.33 -10.42
CA LYS A 110 8.99 -3.90 -10.33
C LYS A 110 9.21 -3.17 -11.65
N ILE A 111 10.21 -3.57 -12.44
CA ILE A 111 10.46 -3.00 -13.76
C ILE A 111 9.33 -3.41 -14.72
N GLN A 112 9.01 -4.71 -14.79
CA GLN A 112 7.93 -5.22 -15.63
C GLN A 112 6.59 -4.55 -15.32
N GLN A 113 6.23 -4.44 -14.04
CA GLN A 113 5.00 -3.78 -13.62
C GLN A 113 4.95 -2.29 -14.03
N ARG A 114 6.08 -1.57 -13.94
CA ARG A 114 6.20 -0.18 -14.40
C ARG A 114 6.05 -0.08 -15.92
N GLU A 115 6.64 -1.00 -16.67
CA GLU A 115 6.52 -1.04 -18.12
C GLU A 115 5.09 -1.34 -18.57
N GLU A 116 4.43 -2.32 -17.95
CA GLU A 116 3.02 -2.62 -18.21
C GLU A 116 2.13 -1.42 -17.91
N ARG A 117 2.34 -0.77 -16.76
CA ARG A 117 1.63 0.46 -16.42
C ARG A 117 1.86 1.56 -17.45
N ARG A 118 3.10 1.75 -17.92
CA ARG A 118 3.42 2.72 -18.97
C ARG A 118 2.69 2.42 -20.28
N LYS A 119 2.71 1.17 -20.73
CA LYS A 119 2.01 0.71 -21.94
C LYS A 119 0.49 0.92 -21.83
N ASN A 120 -0.08 0.59 -20.66
CA ASN A 120 -1.51 0.78 -20.40
C ASN A 120 -1.90 2.26 -20.42
N LEU A 121 -1.10 3.13 -19.79
CA LEU A 121 -1.35 4.57 -19.80
C LEU A 121 -1.28 5.16 -21.21
N GLU A 122 -0.30 4.74 -22.01
CA GLU A 122 -0.18 5.20 -23.41
C GLU A 122 -1.40 4.77 -24.23
N LYS A 123 -1.82 3.50 -24.10
CA LYS A 123 -3.03 3.01 -24.77
C LYS A 123 -4.29 3.78 -24.37
N ILE A 124 -4.44 4.13 -23.09
CA ILE A 124 -5.55 4.97 -22.62
C ILE A 124 -5.47 6.37 -23.25
N ARG A 125 -4.27 6.95 -23.34
CA ARG A 125 -4.04 8.26 -23.96
C ARG A 125 -4.43 8.26 -25.43
N GLU A 126 -4.00 7.25 -26.18
CA GLU A 126 -4.36 7.07 -27.59
C GLU A 126 -5.87 6.95 -27.78
N ILE A 127 -6.53 6.11 -26.96
CA ILE A 127 -7.99 5.94 -27.01
C ILE A 127 -8.69 7.26 -26.73
N ARG A 128 -8.24 8.04 -25.73
CA ARG A 128 -8.82 9.35 -25.42
C ARG A 128 -8.64 10.35 -26.56
N SER A 129 -7.47 10.41 -27.19
CA SER A 129 -7.24 11.28 -28.36
C SER A 129 -8.21 10.93 -29.49
N LYS A 130 -8.30 9.65 -29.84
CA LYS A 130 -9.23 9.16 -30.87
C LYS A 130 -10.69 9.47 -30.52
N GLN A 131 -11.08 9.32 -29.26
CA GLN A 131 -12.43 9.69 -28.81
C GLN A 131 -12.70 11.18 -28.96
N GLN A 132 -11.75 12.05 -28.61
CA GLN A 132 -11.89 13.50 -28.78
C GLN A 132 -12.02 13.89 -30.25
N GLU A 133 -11.21 13.31 -31.13
CA GLU A 133 -11.29 13.51 -32.58
C GLU A 133 -12.66 13.09 -33.13
N MET A 134 -13.14 11.91 -32.75
CA MET A 134 -14.46 11.41 -33.16
C MET A 134 -15.62 12.27 -32.64
N LEU A 135 -15.55 12.73 -31.39
CA LEU A 135 -16.54 13.64 -30.83
C LEU A 135 -16.55 14.98 -31.57
N HIS A 136 -15.38 15.51 -31.93
CA HIS A 136 -15.26 16.72 -32.72
C HIS A 136 -15.89 16.53 -34.11
N GLN A 137 -15.55 15.45 -34.82
CA GLN A 137 -16.16 15.13 -36.11
C GLN A 137 -17.68 14.97 -36.02
N LEU A 138 -18.17 14.28 -35.00
CA LEU A 138 -19.61 14.13 -34.75
C LEU A 138 -20.29 15.49 -34.52
N SER A 139 -19.65 16.37 -33.76
CA SER A 139 -20.11 17.75 -33.55
C SER A 139 -20.22 18.52 -34.86
N LEU A 140 -19.18 18.45 -35.71
CA LEU A 140 -19.19 19.08 -37.04
C LEU A 140 -20.31 18.54 -37.93
N VAL A 141 -20.51 17.20 -37.95
CA VAL A 141 -21.60 16.58 -38.72
C VAL A 141 -22.96 17.03 -38.20
N ARG A 142 -23.12 17.10 -36.86
CA ARG A 142 -24.37 17.57 -36.24
C ARG A 142 -24.64 19.04 -36.55
N ALA A 143 -23.63 19.89 -36.42
CA ALA A 143 -23.71 21.31 -36.74
C ALA A 143 -24.05 21.53 -38.22
N LYS A 144 -23.42 20.79 -39.15
CA LYS A 144 -23.77 20.83 -40.59
C LYS A 144 -25.20 20.39 -40.86
N LYS A 145 -25.66 19.31 -40.21
CA LYS A 145 -27.05 18.84 -40.33
C LYS A 145 -28.05 19.87 -39.79
N GLN A 146 -27.71 20.50 -38.67
CA GLN A 146 -28.55 21.51 -38.04
C GLN A 146 -28.58 22.79 -38.88
N SER A 147 -27.44 23.30 -39.33
CA SER A 147 -27.34 24.45 -40.26
C SER A 147 -28.14 24.20 -41.54
N LYS A 148 -28.05 23.01 -42.15
CA LYS A 148 -28.86 22.63 -43.32
C LYS A 148 -30.37 22.59 -43.04
N LEU A 149 -30.78 22.32 -41.80
CA LEU A 149 -32.20 22.37 -41.43
C LEU A 149 -32.64 23.82 -41.21
N GLU A 150 -31.83 24.60 -40.49
CA GLU A 150 -32.05 26.01 -40.16
C GLU A 150 -32.05 26.92 -41.40
N SER A 151 -31.30 26.56 -42.44
CA SER A 151 -31.23 27.30 -43.71
C SER A 151 -32.59 27.46 -44.41
N LYS A 152 -33.55 26.59 -44.10
CA LYS A 152 -34.91 26.64 -44.66
C LYS A 152 -35.86 27.61 -43.95
N PHE A 153 -35.42 28.22 -42.85
CA PHE A 153 -36.22 29.07 -41.99
C PHE A 153 -35.71 30.50 -42.02
N ILE A 154 -36.56 31.45 -41.62
CA ILE A 154 -36.17 32.86 -41.45
C ILE A 154 -35.55 33.05 -40.06
N ARG A 155 -34.34 33.61 -40.01
CA ARG A 155 -33.61 33.91 -38.76
C ARG A 155 -34.00 35.27 -38.18
N THR A 156 -34.30 35.32 -36.88
CA THR A 156 -34.51 36.60 -36.17
C THR A 156 -33.20 37.31 -35.82
N LYS A 157 -33.23 38.64 -35.75
CA LYS A 157 -32.09 39.47 -35.31
C LYS A 157 -31.79 39.42 -33.80
N ALA A 158 -32.71 38.89 -32.99
CA ALA A 158 -32.52 38.77 -31.54
C ALA A 158 -31.55 37.63 -31.19
N GLU A 159 -30.86 37.77 -30.04
CA GLU A 159 -30.13 36.69 -29.38
C GLU A 159 -30.97 36.17 -28.20
N PRO A 160 -31.25 34.86 -28.12
CA PRO A 160 -30.90 33.78 -29.05
C PRO A 160 -31.70 33.85 -30.37
N HIS A 161 -31.06 33.45 -31.48
CA HIS A 161 -31.73 33.41 -32.78
C HIS A 161 -32.86 32.38 -32.78
N ILE A 162 -34.04 32.81 -33.24
CA ILE A 162 -35.22 31.98 -33.42
C ILE A 162 -35.43 31.80 -34.93
N TYR A 163 -35.72 30.57 -35.33
CA TYR A 163 -36.00 30.18 -36.71
C TYR A 163 -37.49 29.91 -36.87
N TRP A 164 -38.13 30.54 -37.86
CA TRP A 164 -39.58 30.42 -38.08
C TRP A 164 -39.94 30.47 -39.56
N ILE A 165 -41.14 29.98 -39.90
CA ILE A 165 -41.72 30.03 -41.26
C ILE A 165 -43.17 30.56 -41.15
N PRO A 166 -43.54 31.60 -41.92
CA PRO A 166 -44.92 32.08 -42.00
C PRO A 166 -45.84 31.06 -42.68
N LYS A 167 -47.13 31.08 -42.33
CA LYS A 167 -48.14 30.20 -42.95
C LYS A 167 -48.32 30.48 -44.45
N ASP A 168 -48.24 31.75 -44.85
CA ASP A 168 -48.36 32.17 -46.24
C ASP A 168 -46.96 32.46 -46.81
N THR A 169 -46.43 31.51 -47.58
CA THR A 169 -45.04 31.50 -48.06
C THR A 169 -44.85 32.18 -49.42
N GLN A 170 -45.92 32.60 -50.09
CA GLN A 170 -45.90 33.08 -51.48
C GLN A 170 -45.39 34.52 -51.68
N LEU A 171 -44.90 35.18 -50.64
CA LEU A 171 -44.36 36.54 -50.74
C LEU A 171 -42.85 36.52 -51.04
N GLU A 172 -42.44 37.17 -52.12
CA GLU A 172 -41.02 37.35 -52.50
C GLU A 172 -40.14 37.92 -51.38
N LYS A 173 -40.74 38.67 -50.44
CA LYS A 173 -40.07 39.19 -49.25
C LYS A 173 -39.54 38.07 -48.34
N PHE A 174 -40.29 36.97 -48.19
CA PHE A 174 -39.87 35.84 -47.37
C PHE A 174 -38.77 35.03 -48.05
N GLU A 175 -38.84 34.86 -49.37
CA GLU A 175 -37.76 34.22 -50.13
C GLU A 175 -36.43 34.96 -50.00
N LYS A 176 -36.46 36.30 -50.00
CA LYS A 176 -35.27 37.13 -49.74
C LYS A 176 -34.73 36.92 -48.33
N MET A 177 -35.58 36.90 -47.31
CA MET A 177 -35.16 36.67 -45.92
C MET A 177 -34.61 35.25 -45.67
N ILE A 178 -35.10 34.24 -46.40
CA ILE A 178 -34.54 32.88 -46.36
C ILE A 178 -33.13 32.87 -46.98
N LYS A 179 -32.93 33.50 -48.15
CA LYS A 179 -31.61 33.63 -48.78
C LYS A 179 -30.60 34.37 -47.89
N GLU A 180 -31.02 35.45 -47.24
CA GLU A 180 -30.20 36.16 -46.25
C GLU A 180 -29.81 35.27 -45.06
N THR A 181 -30.70 34.35 -44.66
CA THR A 181 -30.43 33.38 -43.59
C THR A 181 -29.43 32.33 -44.06
N GLU A 182 -29.56 31.80 -45.28
CA GLU A 182 -28.59 30.88 -45.91
C GLU A 182 -27.19 31.50 -45.96
N GLU A 183 -27.07 32.73 -46.47
CA GLU A 183 -25.79 33.45 -46.54
C GLU A 183 -25.18 33.73 -45.16
N SER A 184 -26.00 33.86 -44.12
CA SER A 184 -25.55 34.10 -42.74
C SER A 184 -25.14 32.81 -42.01
N LEU A 185 -25.48 31.64 -42.54
CA LEU A 185 -25.11 30.32 -42.00
C LEU A 185 -23.93 29.69 -42.75
N GLU A 186 -23.68 30.11 -43.99
CA GLU A 186 -22.53 29.69 -44.80
C GLU A 186 -21.24 30.46 -44.51
N LYS A 187 -21.34 31.66 -43.92
CA LYS A 187 -20.21 32.46 -43.41
C LYS A 187 -19.71 31.95 -42.07
#